data_AF-A0A371YIC9-F1
#
_entry.id   AF-A0A371YIC9-F1
#
_cell.length_a   1.000
_cell.length_b   1.000
_cell.length_c   1.000
_cell.angle_alpha   90.00
_cell.angle_beta   90.00
_cell.angle_gamma   90.00
#
_symmetry.space_group_name_H-M   'P 1'
#
loop_
_entity.id
_entity.type
_entity.pdbx_description
1 polymer ?
#
loop_
_entity_poly.entity_id
_entity_poly.type
_entity_poly.pdbx_seq_one_letter_code
_entity_poly.pdbx_strand_id
1 'polypeptide(L)'
;VIRGSALAALNGEDGQYGVPAVLALVEALDTYIPEPERAIDKAFLMPIEDVFSISGRGTVVTGRVESGIVKVGEEVEIVGIKDTVKTTVTGVEMFRKLLDEGRAGENCGILLRGTKREDVQRGQVLAKPGSIKPHTKFDAEVYVLSKDEGGRHTPFLNGYRPQFYFRTTDVTGA
;
A
#
# COMPACT_ATOMS: atom_id res chain seq x y z
N VAL A 1 -8.51 7.75 -27.49
CA VAL A 1 -7.46 6.71 -27.61
C VAL A 1 -6.24 7.34 -28.23
N ILE A 2 -5.12 7.35 -27.52
CA ILE A 2 -3.85 7.88 -28.01
C ILE A 2 -3.06 6.71 -28.60
N ARG A 3 -2.56 6.87 -29.82
CA ARG A 3 -1.76 5.86 -30.52
C ARG A 3 -0.30 6.28 -30.44
N GLY A 4 0.57 5.40 -29.98
CA GLY A 4 1.99 5.67 -29.84
C GLY A 4 2.83 4.41 -29.76
N SER A 5 4.15 4.58 -29.76
CA SER A 5 5.17 3.55 -29.58
C SER A 5 6.08 3.96 -28.42
N ALA A 6 6.01 3.21 -27.32
CA ALA A 6 6.86 3.46 -26.15
C ALA A 6 8.36 3.36 -26.50
N LEU A 7 8.73 2.46 -27.42
CA LEU A 7 10.10 2.31 -27.89
C LEU A 7 10.58 3.55 -28.66
N ALA A 8 9.76 4.07 -29.58
CA ALA A 8 10.10 5.27 -30.36
C ALA A 8 10.26 6.49 -29.45
N ALA A 9 9.37 6.66 -28.48
CA ALA A 9 9.47 7.73 -27.48
C ALA A 9 10.73 7.59 -26.62
N LEU A 10 11.08 6.38 -26.17
CA LEU A 10 12.29 6.12 -25.39
C LEU A 10 13.58 6.42 -26.19
N ASN A 11 13.55 6.18 -27.50
CA ASN A 11 14.63 6.52 -28.41
C ASN A 11 14.70 8.03 -28.77
N GLY A 12 13.76 8.84 -28.28
CA GLY A 12 13.72 10.28 -28.53
C GLY A 12 13.19 10.65 -29.92
N GLU A 13 12.38 9.80 -30.56
CA GLU A 13 11.83 10.11 -31.87
C GLU A 13 10.72 11.17 -31.79
N ASP A 14 10.84 12.24 -32.58
CA ASP A 14 9.88 13.35 -32.63
C ASP A 14 8.63 13.07 -33.51
N GLY A 15 8.55 11.90 -34.13
CA GLY A 15 7.39 11.51 -34.94
C GLY A 15 6.11 11.44 -34.09
N GLN A 16 4.94 11.56 -34.73
CA GLN A 16 3.63 11.59 -34.04
C GLN A 16 3.36 10.41 -33.08
N TYR A 17 4.08 9.29 -33.25
CA TYR A 17 3.98 8.09 -32.41
C TYR A 17 5.06 8.00 -31.32
N GLY A 18 6.10 8.84 -31.35
CA GLY A 18 7.21 8.85 -30.40
C GLY A 18 6.94 9.76 -29.20
N VAL A 19 7.85 10.69 -28.90
CA VAL A 19 7.77 11.62 -27.75
C VAL A 19 6.43 12.37 -27.69
N PRO A 20 5.89 12.92 -28.80
CA PRO A 20 4.60 13.62 -28.77
C PRO A 20 3.42 12.76 -28.27
N ALA A 21 3.41 11.46 -28.56
CA ALA A 21 2.33 10.57 -28.10
C ALA A 21 2.35 10.36 -26.58
N VAL A 22 3.55 10.33 -25.97
CA VAL A 22 3.68 10.24 -24.50
C VAL A 22 3.27 11.55 -23.84
N LEU A 23 3.65 12.70 -24.41
CA LEU A 23 3.22 14.00 -23.90
C LEU A 23 1.69 14.16 -23.96
N ALA A 24 1.08 13.78 -25.08
CA ALA A 24 -0.38 13.77 -25.21
C ALA A 24 -1.04 12.82 -24.20
N LEU A 25 -0.39 11.69 -23.88
CA LEU A 25 -0.88 10.77 -22.85
C LEU A 25 -0.82 11.41 -21.46
N VAL A 26 0.27 12.08 -21.11
CA VAL A 26 0.41 12.80 -19.84
C VAL A 26 -0.64 13.91 -19.73
N GLU A 27 -0.83 14.69 -20.79
CA GLU A 27 -1.88 15.73 -20.82
C GLU A 27 -3.28 15.14 -20.64
N ALA A 28 -3.57 13.98 -21.27
CA ALA A 28 -4.83 13.28 -21.06
C ALA A 28 -4.99 12.78 -19.62
N LEU A 29 -3.92 12.34 -18.95
CA LEU A 29 -3.97 11.99 -17.53
C LEU A 29 -4.33 13.23 -16.70
N ASP A 30 -3.67 14.36 -16.94
CA ASP A 30 -3.87 15.61 -16.18
C ASP A 30 -5.27 16.21 -16.38
N THR A 31 -5.86 16.06 -17.57
CA THR A 31 -7.14 16.70 -17.94
C THR A 31 -8.36 15.81 -17.75
N TYR A 32 -8.21 14.48 -17.91
CA TYR A 32 -9.34 13.55 -17.87
C TYR A 32 -9.51 12.91 -16.49
N ILE A 33 -8.42 12.67 -15.76
CA ILE A 33 -8.48 12.04 -14.44
C ILE A 33 -8.53 13.16 -13.39
N PRO A 34 -9.66 13.34 -12.68
CA PRO A 34 -9.74 14.36 -11.64
C PRO A 34 -8.75 14.05 -10.51
N GLU A 35 -8.26 15.10 -9.85
CA GLU A 35 -7.40 14.93 -8.69
C GLU A 35 -8.15 14.15 -7.59
N PRO A 36 -7.62 13.01 -7.11
CA PRO A 36 -8.29 12.22 -6.11
C PRO A 36 -8.27 12.94 -4.76
N GLU A 37 -9.43 12.96 -4.09
CA GLU A 37 -9.52 13.46 -2.73
C GLU A 37 -8.71 12.55 -1.79
N ARG A 38 -7.66 13.10 -1.19
CA ARG A 38 -6.81 12.37 -0.26
C ARG A 38 -7.47 12.34 1.12
N ALA A 39 -7.55 11.16 1.72
CA ALA A 39 -8.14 10.97 3.04
C ALA A 39 -7.21 11.42 4.19
N ILE A 40 -6.69 12.65 4.13
CA ILE A 40 -5.70 13.20 5.08
C ILE A 40 -6.26 13.50 6.46
N ASP A 41 -7.57 13.75 6.57
CA ASP A 41 -8.22 14.10 7.85
C ASP A 41 -8.55 12.87 8.72
N LYS A 42 -8.30 11.66 8.20
CA LYS A 42 -8.53 10.40 8.93
C LYS A 42 -7.33 10.05 9.80
N ALA A 43 -7.51 9.10 10.70
CA ALA A 43 -6.40 8.55 11.48
C ALA A 43 -5.36 7.90 10.55
N PHE A 44 -4.08 8.06 10.88
CA PHE A 44 -2.99 7.45 10.11
C PHE A 44 -3.17 5.93 9.99
N LEU A 45 -3.07 5.43 8.76
CA LEU A 45 -3.07 4.02 8.43
C LEU A 45 -2.19 3.78 7.20
N MET A 46 -1.23 2.87 7.31
CA MET A 46 -0.35 2.47 6.21
C MET A 46 -0.17 0.95 6.22
N PRO A 47 -0.64 0.24 5.19
CA PRO A 47 -0.37 -1.19 5.03
C PRO A 47 1.11 -1.43 4.77
N ILE A 48 1.67 -2.44 5.43
CA ILE A 48 3.07 -2.80 5.25
C ILE A 48 3.19 -3.74 4.05
N GLU A 49 3.92 -3.29 3.03
CA GLU A 49 4.20 -4.02 1.80
C GLU A 49 5.54 -4.76 1.88
N ASP A 50 6.60 -4.06 2.31
CA ASP A 50 7.94 -4.63 2.48
C ASP A 50 8.62 -4.12 3.76
N VAL A 51 9.62 -4.90 4.22
CA VAL A 51 10.41 -4.61 5.43
C VAL A 51 11.90 -4.72 5.11
N PHE A 52 12.63 -3.65 5.39
CA PHE A 52 14.06 -3.53 5.18
C PHE A 52 14.77 -3.28 6.52
N SER A 53 16.01 -3.75 6.62
CA SER A 53 16.90 -3.37 7.73
C SER A 53 18.06 -2.58 7.15
N ILE A 54 18.23 -1.34 7.61
CA ILE A 54 19.28 -0.45 7.16
C ILE A 54 20.33 -0.38 8.28
N SER A 55 21.54 -0.86 7.97
CA SER A 55 22.67 -0.85 8.91
C SER A 55 22.87 0.55 9.49
N GLY A 56 22.91 0.65 10.83
CA GLY A 56 23.09 1.90 11.56
C GLY A 56 21.88 2.84 11.63
N ARG A 57 20.78 2.55 10.90
CA ARG A 57 19.55 3.36 10.92
C ARG A 57 18.35 2.65 11.55
N GLY A 58 18.27 1.32 11.41
CA GLY A 58 17.19 0.51 11.97
C GLY A 58 16.27 -0.10 10.91
N THR A 59 15.08 -0.53 11.34
CA THR A 59 14.07 -1.15 10.46
C THR A 59 13.26 -0.09 9.74
N VAL A 60 13.04 -0.32 8.44
CA VAL A 60 12.22 0.52 7.57
C VAL A 60 11.10 -0.32 7.01
N VAL A 61 9.89 0.16 7.11
CA VAL A 61 8.72 -0.47 6.48
C VAL A 61 8.23 0.42 5.35
N THR A 62 7.84 -0.17 4.23
CA THR A 62 7.35 0.58 3.08
C THR A 62 5.90 0.23 2.79
N GLY A 63 5.18 1.21 2.25
CA GLY A 63 3.84 1.03 1.72
C GLY A 63 3.22 2.36 1.30
N ARG A 64 2.04 2.29 0.71
CA ARG A 64 1.23 3.48 0.48
C ARG A 64 0.48 3.87 1.75
N VAL A 65 0.56 5.15 2.15
CA VAL A 65 -0.31 5.66 3.21
C VAL A 65 -1.76 5.62 2.73
N GLU A 66 -2.59 4.78 3.34
CA GLU A 66 -4.00 4.58 2.96
C GLU A 66 -4.84 5.77 3.43
N SER A 67 -4.56 6.28 4.63
CA SER A 67 -5.27 7.43 5.18
C SER A 67 -4.46 8.16 6.26
N GLY A 68 -4.82 9.42 6.52
CA GLY A 68 -4.18 10.27 7.51
C GLY A 68 -2.80 10.79 7.11
N ILE A 69 -2.08 11.27 8.12
CA ILE A 69 -0.72 11.80 8.02
C ILE A 69 0.09 11.21 9.17
N VAL A 70 1.34 10.87 8.91
CA VAL A 70 2.33 10.52 9.95
C VAL A 70 3.51 11.45 9.89
N LYS A 71 3.97 11.94 11.03
CA LYS A 71 5.11 12.84 11.15
C LYS A 71 6.28 12.17 11.84
N VAL A 72 7.49 12.63 11.53
CA VAL A 72 8.68 12.23 12.28
C VAL A 72 8.50 12.63 13.76
N GLY A 73 8.75 11.69 14.67
CA GLY A 73 8.57 11.84 16.11
C GLY A 73 7.23 11.34 16.64
N GLU A 74 6.25 11.03 15.79
CA GLU A 74 4.96 10.49 16.25
C GLU A 74 5.05 9.02 16.65
N GLU A 75 4.24 8.64 17.63
CA GLU A 75 4.04 7.25 18.01
C GLU A 75 3.04 6.56 17.06
N VAL A 76 3.34 5.31 16.71
CA VAL A 76 2.50 4.44 15.88
C VAL A 76 2.40 3.05 16.48
N GLU A 77 1.34 2.34 16.14
CA GLU A 77 1.16 0.92 16.46
C GLU A 77 1.37 0.06 15.22
N ILE A 78 2.06 -1.07 15.40
CA ILE A 78 2.17 -2.14 14.41
C ILE A 78 1.08 -3.15 14.75
N VAL A 79 0.05 -3.23 13.90
CA VAL A 79 -1.20 -3.97 14.20
C VAL A 79 -1.40 -5.12 13.23
N GLY A 80 -1.84 -6.27 13.76
CA GLY A 80 -2.23 -7.45 12.98
C GLY A 80 -1.20 -8.58 13.05
N ILE A 81 -1.66 -9.81 12.81
CA ILE A 81 -0.91 -11.09 12.77
C ILE A 81 -0.22 -11.49 14.09
N LYS A 82 0.54 -10.58 14.70
CA LYS A 82 1.19 -10.71 16.01
C LYS A 82 0.53 -9.75 17.01
N ASP A 83 0.97 -9.82 18.27
CA ASP A 83 0.60 -8.86 19.30
C ASP A 83 0.93 -7.43 18.85
N THR A 84 0.06 -6.49 19.19
CA THR A 84 0.22 -5.09 18.81
C THR A 84 1.37 -4.48 19.61
N VAL A 85 2.31 -3.85 18.90
CA VAL A 85 3.48 -3.20 19.49
C VAL A 85 3.49 -1.73 19.14
N LYS A 86 3.82 -0.88 20.12
CA LYS A 86 4.05 0.55 19.92
C LYS A 86 5.49 0.83 19.56
N THR A 87 5.69 1.80 18.67
CA THR A 87 7.00 2.33 18.31
C THR A 87 6.88 3.81 17.93
N THR A 88 8.01 4.45 17.67
CA THR A 88 8.09 5.86 17.28
C THR A 88 8.67 5.96 15.88
N VAL A 89 8.06 6.81 15.05
CA VAL A 89 8.59 7.15 13.73
C VAL A 89 9.81 8.04 13.90
N THR A 90 10.93 7.63 13.32
CA THR A 90 12.22 8.34 13.39
C THR A 90 12.66 8.92 12.06
N GLY A 91 11.96 8.60 10.99
CA GLY A 91 12.17 9.15 9.66
C GLY A 91 11.05 8.76 8.72
N VAL A 92 10.77 9.65 7.76
CA VAL A 92 9.92 9.38 6.61
C VAL A 92 10.77 9.63 5.37
N GLU A 93 10.78 8.68 4.43
CA GLU A 93 11.56 8.77 3.20
C GLU A 93 10.69 8.45 1.98
N MET A 94 10.83 9.24 0.92
CA MET A 94 10.25 8.93 -0.39
C MET A 94 11.32 9.10 -1.47
N PHE A 95 11.58 8.05 -2.26
CA PHE A 95 12.57 8.07 -3.35
C PHE A 95 13.94 8.68 -2.95
N ARG A 96 14.53 8.23 -1.83
CA ARG A 96 15.82 8.73 -1.30
C ARG A 96 15.81 10.18 -0.83
N LYS A 97 14.64 10.79 -0.65
CA LYS A 97 14.48 12.12 -0.04
C LYS A 97 13.86 11.96 1.34
N LEU A 98 14.45 12.62 2.32
CA LEU A 98 13.88 12.74 3.66
C LEU A 98 12.72 13.73 3.63
N LEU A 99 11.63 13.36 4.28
CA LEU A 99 10.43 14.16 4.44
C LEU A 99 10.13 14.33 5.94
N ASP A 100 9.48 15.45 6.28
CA ASP A 100 9.02 15.68 7.65
C ASP A 100 7.77 14.84 7.99
N GLU A 101 7.01 14.46 6.96
CA GLU A 101 5.76 13.71 7.08
C GLU A 101 5.45 12.87 5.85
N GLY A 102 4.61 11.86 6.02
CA GLY A 102 4.01 11.07 4.95
C GLY A 102 2.50 11.22 4.95
N ARG A 103 1.90 11.48 3.79
CA ARG A 103 0.47 11.79 3.65
C ARG A 103 -0.28 10.72 2.87
N ALA A 104 -1.58 10.59 3.12
CA ALA A 104 -2.46 9.70 2.35
C ALA A 104 -2.23 9.80 0.83
N GLY A 105 -2.07 8.66 0.17
CA GLY A 105 -1.76 8.52 -1.25
C GLY A 105 -0.27 8.39 -1.59
N GLU A 106 0.62 8.70 -0.66
CA GLU A 106 2.07 8.67 -0.87
C GLU A 106 2.68 7.29 -0.60
N ASN A 107 3.64 6.87 -1.43
CA ASN A 107 4.44 5.67 -1.18
C ASN A 107 5.68 6.07 -0.36
N CYS A 108 5.71 5.70 0.90
CA CYS A 108 6.75 6.13 1.84
C CYS A 108 7.47 4.93 2.47
N GLY A 109 8.74 5.13 2.81
CA GLY A 109 9.48 4.33 3.77
C GLY A 109 9.42 5.00 5.14
N ILE A 110 9.00 4.25 6.16
CA ILE A 110 8.87 4.72 7.54
C ILE A 110 9.93 4.04 8.41
N LEU A 111 10.80 4.84 9.02
CA LEU A 111 11.88 4.38 9.89
C LEU A 111 11.35 4.20 11.32
N LEU A 112 11.47 3.00 11.89
CA LEU A 112 10.89 2.65 13.20
C LEU A 112 11.96 2.52 14.28
N ARG A 113 11.73 3.17 15.42
CA ARG A 113 12.66 3.13 16.56
C ARG A 113 12.66 1.76 17.25
N GLY A 114 13.84 1.16 17.40
CA GLY A 114 14.02 -0.03 18.24
C GLY A 114 13.28 -1.29 17.77
N THR A 115 12.65 -1.24 16.60
CA THR A 115 11.91 -2.35 16.02
C THR A 115 12.87 -3.21 15.21
N LYS A 116 12.92 -4.51 15.48
CA LYS A 116 13.73 -5.44 14.69
C LYS A 116 12.97 -5.89 13.44
N ARG A 117 13.71 -6.37 12.44
CA ARG A 117 13.12 -6.78 11.17
C ARG A 117 12.16 -7.97 11.36
N GLU A 118 12.51 -8.89 12.25
CA GLU A 118 11.73 -10.08 12.57
C GLU A 118 10.44 -9.79 13.36
N ASP A 119 10.35 -8.61 13.99
CA ASP A 119 9.18 -8.20 14.77
C ASP A 119 8.07 -7.62 13.89
N VAL A 120 8.36 -7.38 12.61
CA VAL A 120 7.42 -6.78 11.65
C VAL A 120 7.36 -7.58 10.36
N GLN A 121 6.18 -7.70 9.78
CA GLN A 121 6.01 -8.42 8.53
C GLN A 121 4.93 -7.82 7.66
N ARG A 122 5.00 -8.17 6.37
CA ARG A 122 3.95 -7.92 5.39
C ARG A 122 2.62 -8.47 5.89
N GLY A 123 1.54 -7.72 5.65
CA GLY A 123 0.19 -8.03 6.13
C GLY A 123 -0.19 -7.34 7.44
N GLN A 124 0.78 -6.79 8.18
CA GLN A 124 0.51 -5.86 9.27
C GLN A 124 0.25 -4.44 8.72
N VAL A 125 -0.25 -3.57 9.58
CA VAL A 125 -0.43 -2.14 9.28
C VAL A 125 0.31 -1.31 10.32
N LEU A 126 0.86 -0.16 9.90
CA LEU A 126 1.13 0.93 10.82
C LEU A 126 -0.14 1.75 10.99
N ALA A 127 -0.48 2.08 12.23
CA ALA A 127 -1.67 2.86 12.53
C ALA A 127 -1.41 3.89 13.63
N LYS A 128 -2.22 4.96 13.65
CA LYS A 128 -2.31 5.84 14.81
C LYS A 128 -2.69 5.01 16.05
N PRO A 129 -2.04 5.20 17.21
CA PRO A 129 -2.31 4.37 18.38
C PRO A 129 -3.80 4.33 18.76
N GLY A 130 -4.34 3.13 18.90
CA GLY A 130 -5.74 2.88 19.26
C GLY A 130 -6.77 3.14 18.16
N SER A 131 -6.37 3.51 16.93
CA SER A 131 -7.32 3.80 15.84
C SER A 131 -7.88 2.56 15.15
N ILE A 132 -7.21 1.41 15.27
CA ILE A 132 -7.65 0.13 14.70
C ILE A 132 -7.24 -1.01 15.62
N LYS A 133 -8.04 -2.07 15.67
CA LYS A 133 -7.75 -3.29 16.43
C LYS A 133 -7.74 -4.51 15.51
N PRO A 134 -6.93 -5.54 15.81
CA PRO A 134 -6.96 -6.78 15.06
C PRO A 134 -8.20 -7.59 15.43
N HIS A 135 -8.80 -8.25 14.44
CA HIS A 135 -9.96 -9.13 14.60
C HIS A 135 -9.71 -10.45 13.87
N THR A 136 -10.27 -11.54 14.39
CA THR A 136 -10.17 -12.89 13.80
C THR A 136 -11.52 -13.44 13.33
N LYS A 137 -12.62 -12.80 13.72
CA LYS A 137 -13.98 -13.16 13.31
C LYS A 137 -14.73 -11.90 12.89
N PHE A 138 -15.40 -11.98 11.76
CA PHE A 138 -16.21 -10.91 11.18
C PHE A 138 -17.32 -11.53 10.35
N ASP A 139 -18.40 -10.78 10.15
CA ASP A 139 -19.43 -11.11 9.17
C ASP A 139 -19.10 -10.41 7.85
N ALA A 140 -19.31 -11.09 6.72
CA ALA A 140 -19.04 -10.54 5.41
C ALA A 140 -20.08 -10.99 4.38
N GLU A 141 -20.32 -10.12 3.41
CA GLU A 141 -21.02 -10.46 2.18
C GLU A 141 -19.97 -10.77 1.11
N VAL A 142 -20.11 -11.90 0.43
CA VAL A 142 -19.13 -12.37 -0.55
C VAL A 142 -19.80 -12.65 -1.89
N TYR A 143 -19.11 -12.25 -2.97
CA TYR A 143 -19.45 -12.64 -4.32
C TYR A 143 -18.49 -13.76 -4.78
N VAL A 144 -19.07 -14.88 -5.23
CA VAL A 144 -18.30 -16.01 -5.76
C VAL A 144 -18.34 -15.95 -7.27
N LEU A 145 -17.16 -15.76 -7.89
CA LEU A 145 -17.03 -15.72 -9.34
C LEU A 145 -17.63 -16.96 -10.00
N SER A 146 -18.37 -16.74 -11.08
CA SER A 146 -18.89 -17.78 -11.95
C SER A 146 -17.75 -18.46 -12.74
N LYS A 147 -18.06 -19.60 -13.36
CA LYS A 147 -17.11 -20.30 -14.24
C LYS A 147 -16.67 -19.43 -15.42
N ASP A 148 -17.59 -18.65 -16.00
CA ASP A 148 -17.31 -17.83 -17.19
C ASP A 148 -16.43 -16.62 -16.86
N GLU A 149 -16.45 -16.18 -15.60
CA GLU A 149 -15.53 -15.18 -15.06
C GLU A 149 -14.15 -15.79 -14.65
N GLY A 150 -13.93 -17.08 -14.92
CA GLY A 150 -12.71 -17.79 -14.53
C GLY A 150 -12.69 -18.24 -13.06
N GLY A 151 -13.85 -18.24 -12.41
CA GLY A 151 -14.03 -18.71 -11.05
C GLY A 151 -14.06 -20.23 -10.91
N ARG A 152 -14.68 -20.71 -9.83
CA ARG A 152 -14.75 -22.14 -9.54
C ARG A 152 -15.73 -22.85 -10.49
N HIS A 153 -15.37 -24.06 -10.89
CA HIS A 153 -16.23 -24.93 -11.70
C HIS A 153 -17.23 -25.74 -10.87
N THR A 154 -16.97 -25.91 -9.57
CA THR A 154 -17.77 -26.72 -8.66
C THR A 154 -18.13 -25.94 -7.40
N PRO A 155 -19.31 -26.20 -6.81
CA PRO A 155 -19.72 -25.56 -5.56
C PRO A 155 -18.77 -25.93 -4.42
N PHE A 156 -18.82 -25.16 -3.34
CA PHE A 156 -18.14 -25.48 -2.09
C PHE A 156 -19.17 -25.59 -0.95
N LEU A 157 -18.81 -26.34 0.08
CA LEU A 157 -19.67 -26.63 1.23
C LEU A 157 -19.05 -26.06 2.51
N ASN A 158 -19.76 -26.22 3.62
CA ASN A 158 -19.24 -25.91 4.95
C ASN A 158 -17.90 -26.61 5.19
N GLY A 159 -16.94 -25.90 5.77
CA GLY A 159 -15.57 -26.37 5.93
C GLY A 159 -14.63 -26.01 4.79
N TYR A 160 -15.07 -25.25 3.79
CA TYR A 160 -14.18 -24.63 2.81
C TYR A 160 -13.22 -23.65 3.49
N ARG A 161 -11.92 -23.82 3.26
CA ARG A 161 -10.85 -23.00 3.86
C ARG A 161 -10.06 -22.24 2.80
N PRO A 162 -10.63 -21.16 2.23
CA PRO A 162 -9.91 -20.33 1.27
C PRO A 162 -8.86 -19.45 1.96
N GLN A 163 -7.99 -18.86 1.14
CA GLN A 163 -7.22 -17.70 1.54
C GLN A 163 -8.05 -16.43 1.34
N PHE A 164 -8.02 -15.54 2.32
CA PHE A 164 -8.61 -14.21 2.26
C PHE A 164 -7.48 -13.20 2.11
N TYR A 165 -7.50 -12.46 1.00
CA TYR A 165 -6.53 -11.40 0.76
C TYR A 165 -6.95 -10.13 1.50
N PHE A 166 -6.20 -9.75 2.53
CA PHE A 166 -6.37 -8.49 3.27
C PHE A 166 -5.21 -7.56 2.98
N ARG A 167 -5.49 -6.51 2.20
CA ARG A 167 -4.56 -5.44 1.81
C ARG A 167 -3.30 -5.93 1.12
N THR A 168 -2.35 -6.50 1.86
CA THR A 168 -1.05 -6.91 1.34
C THR A 168 -0.78 -8.40 1.53
N THR A 169 -1.60 -9.15 2.27
CA THR A 169 -1.33 -10.56 2.58
C THR A 169 -2.56 -11.47 2.47
N ASP A 170 -2.30 -12.75 2.20
CA ASP A 170 -3.27 -13.83 2.25
C ASP A 170 -3.30 -14.44 3.65
N VAL A 171 -4.50 -14.60 4.20
CA VAL A 171 -4.74 -15.27 5.49
C VAL A 171 -5.76 -16.39 5.31
N THR A 172 -5.43 -17.58 5.79
CA THR A 172 -6.36 -18.73 5.71
C THR A 172 -7.52 -18.52 6.66
N GLY A 173 -8.76 -18.58 6.15
CA GLY A 173 -9.95 -18.60 6.98
C GLY A 173 -10.38 -20.04 7.28
N ALA A 174 -10.93 -20.24 8.48
CA ALA A 174 -11.46 -21.53 8.94
C ALA A 174 -12.69 -21.34 9.82
#